data_AF-A0A349XZE9-F1
#
_entry.id   AF-A0A349XZE9-F1
#
_cell.length_a   1.000
_cell.length_b   1.000
_cell.length_c   1.000
_cell.angle_alpha   90.00
_cell.angle_beta   90.00
_cell.angle_gamma   90.00
#
_symmetry.space_group_name_H-M   'P 1'
#
loop_
_entity.id
_entity.type
_entity.pdbx_description
1 polymer ?
#
loop_
_entity_poly.entity_id
_entity_poly.type
_entity_poly.pdbx_seq_one_letter_code
_entity_poly.pdbx_strand_id
1 'polypeptide(L)' 'MAKTLGPVKRKFSPWDNPDAVPFIRFENVTKRFGDFVAVNNLTLDIYEREFFSLLGPSGCGK' A
#
# COMPACT_ATOMS: atom_id res chain seq x y z
N MET A 1 -13.29 -20.59 -32.93
CA MET A 1 -14.31 -19.91 -32.10
C MET A 1 -13.59 -19.07 -31.05
N ALA A 2 -13.39 -17.78 -31.31
CA ALA A 2 -12.81 -16.87 -30.33
C ALA A 2 -13.93 -16.50 -29.34
N LYS A 3 -13.80 -16.95 -28.09
CA LYS A 3 -14.71 -16.56 -27.01
C LYS A 3 -14.46 -15.09 -26.74
N THR A 4 -15.39 -14.22 -27.15
CA THR A 4 -15.40 -12.82 -26.77
C THR A 4 -15.56 -12.77 -25.25
N LEU A 5 -14.44 -12.72 -24.54
CA LEU A 5 -14.44 -12.34 -23.14
C LEU A 5 -15.06 -10.95 -23.12
N GLY A 6 -16.13 -10.75 -22.34
CA GLY A 6 -16.74 -9.44 -22.13
C GLY A 6 -15.72 -8.44 -21.58
N PRO A 7 -16.11 -7.25 -21.10
CA PRO A 7 -15.13 -6.29 -20.60
C PRO A 7 -14.38 -6.90 -19.41
N VAL A 8 -13.20 -7.46 -19.68
CA VAL A 8 -12.30 -7.98 -18.66
C VAL A 8 -11.84 -6.73 -17.93
N LYS A 9 -12.46 -6.45 -16.77
CA LYS A 9 -11.90 -5.48 -15.84
C LYS A 9 -10.48 -5.93 -15.57
N ARG A 10 -9.49 -5.22 -16.12
CA ARG A 10 -8.09 -5.46 -15.80
C ARG A 10 -7.98 -5.43 -14.27
N LYS A 11 -7.49 -6.51 -13.69
CA LYS A 11 -7.24 -6.58 -12.25
C LYS A 11 -6.20 -5.51 -11.91
N PHE A 12 -6.55 -4.53 -11.07
CA PHE A 12 -5.60 -3.54 -10.58
C PHE A 12 -4.80 -4.18 -9.44
N SER A 13 -3.56 -4.56 -9.72
CA SER A 13 -2.63 -5.15 -8.75
C SER A 13 -1.20 -4.71 -9.08
N PRO A 14 -0.89 -3.40 -9.02
CA PRO A 14 0.42 -2.86 -9.40
C PRO A 14 1.56 -3.39 -8.52
N TRP A 15 1.27 -3.75 -7.27
CA TRP A 15 2.23 -4.38 -6.34
C TRP A 15 2.76 -5.75 -6.82
N ASP A 16 2.09 -6.41 -7.76
CA ASP A 16 2.59 -7.67 -8.35
C ASP A 16 3.58 -7.44 -9.51
N ASN A 17 3.75 -6.19 -9.97
CA ASN A 17 4.65 -5.83 -11.06
C ASN A 17 6.00 -5.33 -10.50
N PRO A 18 7.13 -6.01 -10.76
CA PRO A 18 8.43 -5.59 -10.26
C PRO A 18 8.91 -4.25 -10.86
N ASP A 19 8.38 -3.86 -12.02
CA ASP A 19 8.70 -2.59 -12.68
C ASP A 19 7.76 -1.45 -12.27
N ALA A 20 6.76 -1.73 -11.42
CA ALA A 20 5.86 -0.68 -10.94
C ALA A 20 6.59 0.24 -9.97
N VAL A 21 6.41 1.55 -10.17
CA VAL A 21 6.96 2.58 -9.30
C VAL A 21 5.87 3.03 -8.32
N PRO A 22 6.08 2.92 -7.00
CA PRO A 22 5.17 3.47 -6.01
C PRO A 22 4.98 4.98 -6.20
N PHE A 23 3.76 5.45 -6.02
CA PHE A 23 3.46 6.89 -6.07
C PHE A 23 3.83 7.58 -4.75
N ILE A 24 3.64 6.89 -3.63
CA ILE A 24 4.10 7.29 -2.30
C ILE A 24 4.89 6.11 -1.72
N ARG A 25 6.07 6.39 -1.17
CA ARG A 25 6.93 5.40 -0.52
C ARG A 25 7.36 5.88 0.86
N PHE A 26 7.07 5.06 1.86
CA PHE A 26 7.68 5.13 3.17
C PHE A 26 8.78 4.08 3.24
N GLU A 27 9.97 4.46 3.66
CA GLU A 27 11.12 3.56 3.76
C GLU A 27 11.74 3.63 5.16
N ASN A 28 11.69 2.49 5.86
CA ASN A 28 12.25 2.31 7.21
C ASN A 28 11.81 3.40 8.21
N VAL A 29 10.56 3.86 8.11
CA VAL A 29 10.07 4.99 8.89
C VAL A 29 9.77 4.55 10.32
N THR A 30 10.29 5.32 11.28
CA THR A 30 10.04 5.13 12.70
C THR A 30 9.47 6.42 13.29
N LYS A 31 8.32 6.34 13.97
CA LYS A 31 7.69 7.47 14.66
C LYS A 31 7.72 7.24 16.17
N ARG A 32 8.30 8.21 16.89
CA ARG A 32 8.40 8.21 18.35
C ARG A 32 7.74 9.44 18.97
N PHE A 33 7.22 9.27 20.17
CA PHE A 33 6.68 10.31 21.04
C PHE A 33 7.36 10.17 22.41
N GLY A 34 8.42 10.95 22.65
CA GLY A 34 9.32 10.69 23.76
C GLY A 34 9.93 9.29 23.65
N ASP A 35 9.86 8.52 24.74
CA ASP A 35 10.36 7.14 24.80
C ASP A 35 9.43 6.13 24.14
N PHE A 36 8.19 6.52 23.81
CA PHE A 36 7.21 5.63 23.20
C PHE A 36 7.39 5.53 21.67
N VAL A 37 7.49 4.30 21.15
CA VAL A 37 7.59 4.03 19.70
C VAL A 37 6.22 3.67 19.15
N ALA A 38 5.60 4.61 18.43
CA ALA A 38 4.27 4.41 17.83
C ALA A 38 4.33 3.64 16.51
N VAL A 39 5.37 3.87 15.71
CA VAL A 39 5.64 3.14 14.47
C VAL A 39 7.12 2.77 14.46
N ASN A 40 7.45 1.52 14.18
CA ASN A 40 8.83 1.02 14.20
C ASN A 40 9.20 0.38 12.86
N ASN A 41 10.16 0.99 12.15
CA ASN A 41 10.72 0.48 10.91
C ASN A 41 9.68 0.07 9.83
N LEU A 42 8.69 0.94 9.58
CA LEU A 42 7.66 0.72 8.58
C LEU A 42 8.20 1.02 7.17
N THR A 43 8.02 0.06 6.27
CA THR A 43 8.12 0.26 4.82
C THR A 43 6.75 0.01 4.21
N LEU A 44 6.26 0.97 3.43
CA LEU A 44 4.93 0.96 2.81
C LEU A 44 4.98 1.67 1.46
N ASP A 45 4.49 1.00 0.44
CA ASP A 45 4.33 1.53 -0.91
C ASP A 45 2.84 1.71 -1.20
N ILE A 46 2.46 2.87 -1.76
CA ILE A 46 1.10 3.17 -2.24
C ILE A 46 1.21 3.57 -3.71
N TYR A 47 0.46 2.90 -4.57
CA TYR A 47 0.55 3.06 -6.02
C TYR A 47 -0.47 4.08 -6.56
N GLU A 48 -0.20 4.61 -7.75
CA GLU A 48 -1.14 5.55 -8.39
C GLU A 48 -2.50 4.87 -8.59
N ARG A 49 -3.58 5.59 -8.22
CA ARG A 49 -4.99 5.11 -8.27
C ARG A 49 -5.33 4.02 -7.26
N GLU A 50 -4.43 3.69 -6.35
CA GLU A 50 -4.72 2.81 -5.23
C GLU A 50 -5.63 3.53 -4.22
N PHE A 51 -6.71 2.86 -3.81
CA PHE A 51 -7.49 3.27 -2.65
C PHE A 51 -6.93 2.57 -1.42
N PHE A 52 -6.12 3.30 -0.65
CA PHE A 52 -5.45 2.78 0.55
C PHE A 52 -6.19 3.21 1.82
N SER A 53 -6.38 2.28 2.76
CA SER A 53 -6.85 2.60 4.11
C SER A 53 -6.10 1.77 5.15
N LEU A 54 -5.67 2.42 6.23
CA LEU A 54 -5.01 1.78 7.35
C LEU A 54 -6.01 1.62 8.50
N LEU A 55 -6.21 0.38 8.96
CA LEU A 55 -7.24 0.02 9.94
C LEU A 55 -6.61 -0.63 11.18
N GLY A 56 -7.27 -0.48 12.32
CA GLY A 56 -6.78 -0.98 13.61
C GLY A 56 -7.39 -0.23 14.80
N PRO A 57 -7.23 -0.77 16.03
CA PRO A 57 -7.80 -0.18 17.25
C PRO A 57 -7.18 1.19 17.59
N SER A 58 -7.79 1.93 18.53
CA SER A 58 -7.21 3.19 19.03
C SER A 58 -5.81 2.97 19.59
N GLY A 59 -4.87 3.86 19.24
CA GLY A 59 -3.48 3.81 19.71
C GLY A 59 -2.54 2.89 18.94
N CYS A 60 -2.99 2.16 17.91
CA CYS A 60 -2.13 1.20 17.18
C CYS A 60 -1.16 1.82 16.15
N GLY A 61 -1.04 3.15 16.09
CA GLY A 61 -0.10 3.82 15.19
C GLY A 61 -0.52 3.85 13.71
N LYS A 62 -1.84 3.89 13.45
CA LYS A 62 -2.37 4.23 12.12
C LYS A 62 -1.97 5.64 11.71
#